data_AF-A0A9K3LW92-F1
#
_entry.id   AF-A0A9K3LW92-F1
#
_cell.length_a   1.000
_cell.length_b   1.000
_cell.length_c   1.000
_cell.angle_alpha   90.00
_cell.angle_beta   90.00
_cell.angle_gamma   90.00
#
_symmetry.space_group_name_H-M   'P 1'
#
loop_
_entity.id
_entity.type
_entity.pdbx_description
1 polymer ?
#
loop_
_entity_poly.entity_id
_entity_poly.type
_entity_poly.pdbx_seq_one_letter_code
_entity_poly.pdbx_strand_id
1 'polypeptide(L)'
;MMFKGEKGSETPPNFGLDEETIRKFISNVFGNHPADIFLRRMRAVTGSMPHCAGAARKARQRMFAMTAALGLPCVMFTVTPEDGINFRIRVMFKGEKGSETPPNFVLDEETLRTFISESKHIRFDHPGLCAIDFENVIGITVEHILGWDLNKNINKPGYGFFGDLDGWTYAVEEQGRKTLHAHFLLWIKGWGKLRSGLGTANGHEEYVKQVSKYADRVMCTRLHGFSSRLVPKASLSSEDVTLQRLKQYYGDALAGEDENFWSSSRYLTKCRVLMEMEVLHSMLPPKCESQINMERFTPSARMKFIVAALRNLHKSDHSPSCFKKGSECRMKLPAYPSTETLVMFDDKVTSWFDWRGNDISRSLSICVPKRAYADAYVNVHSEFASILFGCNTNVITGVDGGSVMYCTCYVSKNTEKEDNKHFADAAKHMVKNMQQQMAERKELLSLELEEEASSVGLKGMIGAALMATKVHRVAAPMASYLIRNGSRFHFSHNFSYVDIGSFFKAIQEDLNISADEDGSVF
;
A
#
# COMPACT_ATOMS: atom_id res chain seq x y z
N MET A 1 -60.67 -32.79 -36.11
CA MET A 1 -59.32 -33.40 -36.08
C MET A 1 -58.48 -32.63 -35.06
N MET A 2 -57.91 -33.16 -33.97
CA MET A 2 -57.63 -34.56 -33.55
C MET A 2 -56.84 -35.36 -34.60
N PHE A 3 -55.66 -35.98 -34.38
CA PHE A 3 -54.73 -36.15 -33.23
C PHE A 3 -53.30 -36.37 -33.83
N LYS A 4 -52.15 -36.49 -33.15
CA LYS A 4 -51.67 -36.52 -31.73
C LYS A 4 -50.25 -35.85 -31.72
N GLY A 5 -49.34 -35.93 -30.75
CA GLY A 5 -49.24 -36.60 -29.44
C GLY A 5 -47.90 -36.26 -28.75
N GLU A 6 -47.67 -36.73 -27.52
CA GLU A 6 -46.63 -36.20 -26.62
C GLU A 6 -45.21 -36.77 -26.84
N LYS A 7 -44.19 -35.94 -26.52
CA LYS A 7 -43.08 -36.34 -25.65
C LYS A 7 -42.66 -35.17 -24.76
N GLY A 8 -42.72 -35.36 -23.44
CA GLY A 8 -42.08 -34.45 -22.50
C GLY A 8 -40.57 -34.70 -22.45
N SER A 9 -39.79 -33.63 -22.43
CA SER A 9 -38.38 -33.65 -22.01
C SER A 9 -38.25 -32.64 -20.87
N GLU A 10 -37.88 -33.11 -19.68
CA GLU A 10 -37.74 -32.27 -18.50
C GLU A 10 -36.67 -31.20 -18.77
N THR A 11 -37.05 -29.92 -18.62
CA THR A 11 -36.04 -28.87 -18.45
C THR A 11 -35.48 -29.01 -17.04
N PRO A 12 -34.15 -28.91 -16.83
CA PRO A 12 -33.59 -28.98 -15.49
C PRO A 12 -34.23 -27.92 -14.59
N PRO A 13 -34.52 -28.21 -13.31
CA PRO A 13 -35.12 -27.23 -12.42
C PRO A 13 -34.26 -25.97 -12.37
N ASN A 14 -34.83 -24.86 -12.84
CA ASN A 14 -34.18 -23.56 -12.78
C ASN A 14 -34.16 -23.12 -11.31
N PHE A 15 -33.11 -23.54 -10.58
CA PHE A 15 -32.87 -23.20 -9.18
C PHE A 15 -32.53 -21.71 -9.06
N GLY A 16 -33.57 -20.89 -9.22
CA GLY A 16 -33.51 -19.45 -9.14
C GLY A 16 -32.85 -18.98 -7.85
N LEU A 17 -31.97 -18.01 -7.98
CA LEU A 17 -31.37 -17.34 -6.84
C LEU A 17 -32.49 -16.64 -6.05
N ASP A 18 -32.76 -17.07 -4.82
CA ASP A 18 -33.51 -16.19 -3.91
C ASP A 18 -32.71 -14.90 -3.72
N GLU A 19 -33.20 -13.80 -4.27
CA GLU A 19 -32.61 -12.48 -4.11
C GLU A 19 -32.93 -11.89 -2.73
N GLU A 20 -34.01 -12.30 -2.07
CA GLU A 20 -34.45 -11.69 -0.82
C GLU A 20 -33.44 -12.00 0.31
N THR A 21 -32.98 -13.25 0.43
CA THR A 21 -31.89 -13.62 1.34
C THR A 21 -30.59 -12.88 1.02
N ILE A 22 -30.27 -12.63 -0.27
CA ILE A 22 -29.09 -11.82 -0.64
C ILE A 22 -29.27 -10.37 -0.15
N ARG A 23 -30.42 -9.75 -0.46
CA ARG A 23 -30.73 -8.35 -0.10
C ARG A 23 -30.73 -8.15 1.43
N LYS A 24 -31.34 -9.06 2.20
CA LYS A 24 -31.31 -9.03 3.68
C LYS A 24 -29.89 -9.13 4.23
N PHE A 25 -29.09 -10.08 3.72
CA PHE A 25 -27.69 -10.24 4.15
C PHE A 25 -26.83 -9.00 3.83
N ILE A 26 -27.00 -8.40 2.65
CA ILE A 26 -26.26 -7.19 2.25
C ILE A 26 -26.70 -5.97 3.08
N SER A 27 -28.00 -5.80 3.33
CA SER A 27 -28.58 -4.62 4.01
C SER A 27 -28.41 -4.58 5.54
N ASN A 28 -27.84 -5.61 6.17
CA ASN A 28 -27.78 -5.80 7.63
C ASN A 28 -29.14 -5.94 8.35
N VAL A 29 -30.25 -6.07 7.62
CA VAL A 29 -31.58 -6.28 8.21
C VAL A 29 -31.76 -7.77 8.53
N PHE A 30 -31.44 -8.15 9.77
CA PHE A 30 -31.51 -9.52 10.27
C PHE A 30 -32.65 -9.70 11.28
N GLY A 31 -33.57 -10.61 11.00
CA GLY A 31 -34.58 -11.03 11.98
C GLY A 31 -34.03 -11.94 13.07
N ASN A 32 -34.93 -12.58 13.81
CA ASN A 32 -34.64 -13.59 14.83
C ASN A 32 -34.82 -15.03 14.30
N HIS A 33 -34.99 -15.23 13.00
CA HIS A 33 -35.11 -16.57 12.42
C HIS A 33 -33.76 -17.32 12.55
N PRO A 34 -33.72 -18.65 12.72
CA PRO A 34 -32.46 -19.40 12.87
C PRO A 34 -31.45 -19.15 11.73
N ALA A 35 -31.94 -18.93 10.49
CA ALA A 35 -31.10 -18.52 9.37
C ALA A 35 -30.44 -17.15 9.60
N ASP A 36 -31.20 -16.13 10.03
CA ASP A 36 -30.65 -14.79 10.33
C ASP A 36 -29.62 -14.84 11.46
N ILE A 37 -29.86 -15.66 12.49
CA ILE A 37 -28.94 -15.87 13.61
C ILE A 37 -27.66 -16.56 13.13
N PHE A 38 -27.76 -17.57 12.27
CA PHE A 38 -26.63 -18.24 11.64
C PHE A 38 -25.82 -17.27 10.77
N LEU A 39 -26.47 -16.47 9.93
CA LEU A 39 -25.83 -15.45 9.08
C LEU A 39 -25.10 -14.39 9.93
N ARG A 40 -25.74 -13.92 11.01
CA ARG A 40 -25.16 -12.96 11.96
C ARG A 40 -23.92 -13.55 12.67
N ARG A 41 -23.97 -14.81 13.11
CA ARG A 41 -22.82 -15.52 13.72
C ARG A 41 -21.69 -15.78 12.71
N MET A 42 -22.01 -16.26 11.51
CA MET A 42 -21.03 -16.50 10.44
C MET A 42 -20.30 -15.20 10.06
N ARG A 43 -21.04 -14.09 9.91
CA ARG A 43 -20.48 -12.76 9.66
C ARG A 43 -19.65 -12.22 10.83
N ALA A 44 -20.00 -12.55 12.08
CA ALA A 44 -19.21 -12.16 13.25
C ALA A 44 -17.84 -12.86 13.30
N VAL A 45 -17.78 -14.15 12.95
CA VAL A 45 -16.52 -14.94 12.92
C VAL A 45 -15.62 -14.55 11.73
N THR A 46 -16.21 -14.30 10.56
CA THR A 46 -15.45 -14.13 9.31
C THR A 46 -15.29 -12.68 8.84
N GLY A 47 -16.27 -11.81 9.13
CA GLY A 47 -16.40 -10.46 8.57
C GLY A 47 -15.40 -9.41 9.10
N SER A 48 -14.27 -9.83 9.67
CA SER A 48 -13.21 -8.95 10.18
C SER A 48 -11.81 -9.58 10.11
N MET A 49 -11.60 -10.63 9.30
CA MET A 49 -10.28 -11.24 9.12
C MET A 49 -9.22 -10.23 8.62
N PRO A 50 -7.92 -10.44 8.92
CA PRO A 50 -6.87 -9.42 8.77
C PRO A 50 -6.68 -8.78 7.38
N HIS A 51 -7.21 -9.40 6.32
CA HIS A 51 -7.10 -8.97 4.93
C HIS A 51 -8.46 -8.82 4.20
N CYS A 52 -9.60 -8.83 4.91
CA CYS A 52 -10.92 -8.62 4.30
C CYS A 52 -11.39 -7.15 4.36
N ALA A 53 -12.44 -6.80 3.60
CA ALA A 53 -13.04 -5.47 3.64
C ALA A 53 -13.48 -5.01 5.04
N GLY A 54 -13.88 -5.94 5.91
CA GLY A 54 -14.27 -5.63 7.29
C GLY A 54 -13.11 -5.14 8.17
N ALA A 55 -11.92 -5.73 8.01
CA ALA A 55 -10.71 -5.20 8.64
C ALA A 55 -10.32 -3.85 8.04
N ALA A 56 -10.44 -3.67 6.71
CA ALA A 56 -10.20 -2.39 6.05
C ALA A 56 -11.17 -1.29 6.52
N ARG A 57 -12.45 -1.61 6.77
CA ARG A 57 -13.44 -0.71 7.39
C ARG A 57 -13.07 -0.33 8.82
N LYS A 58 -12.70 -1.30 9.67
CA LYS A 58 -12.23 -1.01 11.05
C LYS A 58 -10.96 -0.17 11.06
N ALA A 59 -10.03 -0.44 10.14
CA ALA A 59 -8.84 0.37 9.96
C ALA A 59 -9.20 1.80 9.53
N ARG A 60 -10.10 1.98 8.56
CA ARG A 60 -10.60 3.31 8.14
C ARG A 60 -11.20 4.10 9.30
N GLN A 61 -12.00 3.45 10.17
CA GLN A 61 -12.54 4.08 11.38
C GLN A 61 -11.43 4.53 12.36
N ARG A 62 -10.40 3.70 12.57
CA ARG A 62 -9.22 4.07 13.37
C ARG A 62 -8.41 5.22 12.76
N MET A 63 -8.23 5.22 11.43
CA MET A 63 -7.58 6.32 10.72
C MET A 63 -8.37 7.63 10.87
N PHE A 64 -9.70 7.59 10.76
CA PHE A 64 -10.54 8.77 11.00
C PHE A 64 -10.49 9.23 12.47
N ALA A 65 -10.39 8.32 13.44
CA ALA A 65 -10.18 8.69 14.85
C ALA A 65 -8.81 9.40 15.06
N MET A 66 -7.73 8.90 14.44
CA MET A 66 -6.45 9.62 14.42
C MET A 66 -6.57 10.98 13.71
N THR A 67 -7.35 11.07 12.62
CA THR A 67 -7.56 12.33 11.90
C THR A 67 -8.36 13.36 12.69
N ALA A 68 -9.32 12.93 13.53
CA ALA A 68 -10.03 13.81 14.45
C ALA A 68 -9.12 14.30 15.59
N ALA A 69 -8.27 13.43 16.14
CA ALA A 69 -7.38 13.77 17.26
C ALA A 69 -6.14 14.58 16.85
N LEU A 70 -5.55 14.29 15.69
CA LEU A 70 -4.25 14.83 15.23
C LEU A 70 -4.36 15.72 13.97
N GLY A 71 -5.56 15.90 13.41
CA GLY A 71 -5.79 16.58 12.13
C GLY A 71 -5.46 15.71 10.92
N LEU A 72 -5.41 16.30 9.71
CA LEU A 72 -5.01 15.53 8.51
C LEU A 72 -3.55 15.05 8.63
N PRO A 73 -3.21 13.86 8.09
CA PRO A 73 -1.82 13.42 8.00
C PRO A 73 -1.01 14.38 7.11
N CYS A 74 0.29 14.39 7.32
CA CYS A 74 1.21 15.44 6.91
C CYS A 74 2.16 15.00 5.80
N VAL A 75 2.53 13.71 5.78
CA VAL A 75 3.30 13.06 4.71
C VAL A 75 2.70 11.68 4.42
N MET A 76 2.58 11.35 3.14
CA MET A 76 2.43 9.97 2.66
C MET A 76 3.81 9.47 2.24
N PHE A 77 4.23 8.33 2.77
CA PHE A 77 5.52 7.69 2.50
C PHE A 77 5.30 6.22 2.16
N THR A 78 6.09 5.63 1.26
CA THR A 78 5.97 4.20 0.95
C THR A 78 7.32 3.49 0.97
N VAL A 79 7.34 2.22 1.33
CA VAL A 79 8.54 1.36 1.28
C VAL A 79 8.22 0.07 0.52
N THR A 80 9.07 -0.28 -0.45
CA THR A 80 8.89 -1.45 -1.33
C THR A 80 10.19 -2.28 -1.39
N PRO A 81 10.50 -3.11 -0.39
CA PRO A 81 11.70 -3.95 -0.39
C PRO A 81 11.71 -4.87 -1.62
N GLU A 82 12.84 -4.91 -2.36
CA GLU A 82 13.00 -5.87 -3.45
C GLU A 82 13.24 -7.25 -2.86
N ASP A 83 12.43 -8.24 -3.27
CA ASP A 83 12.50 -9.63 -2.80
C ASP A 83 12.97 -10.61 -3.90
N GLY A 84 13.16 -10.14 -5.14
CA GLY A 84 13.60 -10.93 -6.29
C GLY A 84 15.10 -11.23 -6.35
N ILE A 85 15.94 -10.28 -5.95
CA ILE A 85 17.40 -10.41 -5.88
C ILE A 85 17.85 -9.73 -4.58
N ASN A 86 17.74 -10.45 -3.47
CA ASN A 86 17.92 -9.90 -2.12
C ASN A 86 18.89 -10.78 -1.33
N PHE A 87 20.05 -10.21 -1.00
CA PHE A 87 21.12 -10.91 -0.27
C PHE A 87 20.74 -11.26 1.17
N ARG A 88 19.96 -10.43 1.87
CA ARG A 88 19.53 -10.69 3.25
C ARG A 88 18.63 -11.94 3.33
N ILE A 89 17.71 -12.10 2.36
CA ILE A 89 16.87 -13.29 2.24
C ILE A 89 17.70 -14.56 2.02
N ARG A 90 18.77 -14.51 1.22
CA ARG A 90 19.66 -15.66 0.99
C ARG A 90 20.50 -16.03 2.21
N VAL A 91 21.05 -15.04 2.92
CA VAL A 91 21.77 -15.26 4.19
C VAL A 91 20.84 -15.90 5.24
N MET A 92 19.58 -15.45 5.33
CA MET A 92 18.58 -16.10 6.19
C MET A 92 18.23 -17.52 5.73
N PHE A 93 18.19 -17.79 4.43
CA PHE A 93 17.93 -19.13 3.89
C PHE A 93 19.05 -20.13 4.20
N LYS A 94 20.32 -19.73 4.07
CA LYS A 94 21.47 -20.59 4.36
C LYS A 94 21.70 -20.83 5.85
N GLY A 95 21.14 -20.00 6.74
CA GLY A 95 21.28 -20.13 8.20
C GLY A 95 22.67 -19.77 8.76
N GLU A 96 23.70 -19.76 7.92
CA GLU A 96 25.08 -19.42 8.27
C GLU A 96 25.32 -17.90 8.26
N LYS A 97 25.66 -17.34 9.42
CA LYS A 97 26.06 -15.93 9.54
C LYS A 97 27.41 -15.69 8.86
N GLY A 98 27.39 -15.09 7.67
CA GLY A 98 28.58 -14.51 7.03
C GLY A 98 29.38 -15.44 6.11
N SER A 99 28.92 -16.66 5.81
CA SER A 99 29.57 -17.55 4.84
C SER A 99 29.27 -17.18 3.38
N GLU A 100 28.12 -16.55 3.11
CA GLU A 100 27.76 -16.10 1.77
C GLU A 100 28.27 -14.68 1.48
N THR A 101 28.77 -14.47 0.26
CA THR A 101 28.99 -13.13 -0.31
C THR A 101 28.32 -13.06 -1.69
N PRO A 102 27.79 -11.90 -2.12
CA PRO A 102 27.31 -11.74 -3.49
C PRO A 102 28.48 -11.98 -4.48
N PRO A 103 28.23 -12.61 -5.64
CA PRO A 103 29.27 -12.85 -6.65
C PRO A 103 29.97 -11.56 -7.05
N ASN A 104 31.29 -11.58 -7.17
CA ASN A 104 32.05 -10.44 -7.71
C ASN A 104 31.62 -10.16 -9.16
N PHE A 105 31.49 -8.90 -9.54
CA PHE A 105 31.03 -8.47 -10.88
C PHE A 105 32.01 -8.78 -12.02
N VAL A 106 33.19 -9.32 -11.68
CA VAL A 106 34.25 -9.78 -12.60
C VAL A 106 34.14 -11.29 -12.90
N LEU A 107 33.21 -12.00 -12.25
CA LEU A 107 32.97 -13.43 -12.51
C LEU A 107 32.25 -13.65 -13.84
N ASP A 108 32.27 -14.91 -14.28
CA ASP A 108 31.64 -15.38 -15.50
C ASP A 108 30.10 -15.25 -15.48
N GLU A 109 29.49 -15.37 -16.67
CA GLU A 109 28.04 -15.19 -16.82
C GLU A 109 27.22 -16.35 -16.24
N GLU A 110 27.79 -17.55 -16.12
CA GLU A 110 27.10 -18.72 -15.56
C GLU A 110 26.94 -18.57 -14.05
N THR A 111 28.00 -18.15 -13.34
CA THR A 111 27.97 -17.82 -11.91
C THR A 111 26.93 -16.75 -11.60
N LEU A 112 26.89 -15.66 -12.38
CA LEU A 112 25.88 -14.59 -12.21
C LEU A 112 24.45 -15.09 -12.51
N ARG A 113 24.27 -15.92 -13.53
CA ARG A 113 22.98 -16.54 -13.90
C ARG A 113 22.47 -17.47 -12.81
N THR A 114 23.32 -18.32 -12.27
CA THR A 114 23.00 -19.28 -11.20
C THR A 114 22.58 -18.56 -9.93
N PHE A 115 23.34 -17.55 -9.47
CA PHE A 115 22.97 -16.73 -8.31
C PHE A 115 21.58 -16.07 -8.46
N ILE A 116 21.26 -15.56 -9.65
CA ILE A 116 19.95 -14.96 -9.94
C ILE A 116 18.84 -16.00 -10.00
N SER A 117 19.11 -17.21 -10.49
CA SER A 117 18.11 -18.28 -10.53
C SER A 117 17.78 -18.77 -9.13
N GLU A 118 18.80 -19.12 -8.35
CA GLU A 118 18.69 -19.48 -6.93
C GLU A 118 17.92 -18.42 -6.12
N SER A 119 18.23 -17.13 -6.31
CA SER A 119 17.55 -16.04 -5.59
C SER A 119 16.04 -16.05 -5.84
N LYS A 120 15.60 -16.40 -7.05
CA LYS A 120 14.18 -16.53 -7.41
C LYS A 120 13.58 -17.80 -6.81
N HIS A 121 14.29 -18.94 -6.82
CA HIS A 121 13.85 -20.17 -6.17
C HIS A 121 13.63 -19.94 -4.68
N ILE A 122 14.63 -19.44 -3.95
CA ILE A 122 14.54 -19.11 -2.51
C ILE A 122 13.32 -18.23 -2.22
N ARG A 123 13.05 -17.21 -3.05
CA ARG A 123 11.87 -16.35 -2.92
C ARG A 123 10.52 -17.09 -3.09
N PHE A 124 10.42 -17.98 -4.07
CA PHE A 124 9.18 -18.73 -4.35
C PHE A 124 8.94 -19.87 -3.38
N ASP A 125 10.01 -20.56 -2.98
CA ASP A 125 9.97 -21.77 -2.17
C ASP A 125 10.00 -21.45 -0.66
N HIS A 126 10.62 -20.33 -0.27
CA HIS A 126 10.69 -19.85 1.13
C HIS A 126 10.09 -18.43 1.31
N PRO A 127 8.82 -18.19 0.91
CA PRO A 127 8.17 -16.87 0.96
C PRO A 127 8.02 -16.31 2.39
N GLY A 128 8.18 -17.13 3.42
CA GLY A 128 8.27 -16.68 4.80
C GLY A 128 9.51 -15.83 5.10
N LEU A 129 10.64 -16.10 4.45
CA LEU A 129 11.86 -15.30 4.58
C LEU A 129 11.70 -13.92 3.94
N CYS A 130 10.92 -13.82 2.86
CA CYS A 130 10.56 -12.55 2.23
C CYS A 130 9.72 -11.67 3.19
N ALA A 131 8.81 -12.30 3.94
CA ALA A 131 8.02 -11.61 4.96
C ALA A 131 8.87 -11.16 6.17
N ILE A 132 9.83 -11.98 6.60
CA ILE A 132 10.76 -11.62 7.69
C ILE A 132 11.70 -10.47 7.27
N ASP A 133 12.21 -10.46 6.03
CA ASP A 133 13.03 -9.33 5.54
C ASP A 133 12.21 -8.04 5.48
N PHE A 134 10.96 -8.12 5.03
CA PHE A 134 10.02 -7.00 5.05
C PHE A 134 9.75 -6.52 6.48
N GLU A 135 9.47 -7.42 7.43
CA GLU A 135 9.28 -7.08 8.85
C GLU A 135 10.50 -6.37 9.46
N ASN A 136 11.72 -6.83 9.16
CA ASN A 136 12.96 -6.17 9.57
C ASN A 136 13.09 -4.75 8.98
N VAL A 137 12.80 -4.58 7.69
CA VAL A 137 12.82 -3.25 7.03
C VAL A 137 11.77 -2.30 7.61
N ILE A 138 10.57 -2.80 7.93
CA ILE A 138 9.51 -2.00 8.58
C ILE A 138 9.89 -1.64 10.02
N GLY A 139 10.49 -2.57 10.78
CA GLY A 139 11.03 -2.31 12.11
C GLY A 139 12.07 -1.18 12.09
N ILE A 140 13.07 -1.29 11.21
CA ILE A 140 14.09 -0.23 11.02
C ILE A 140 13.44 1.10 10.57
N THR A 141 12.41 1.03 9.72
CA THR A 141 11.67 2.21 9.27
C THR A 141 11.04 2.95 10.45
N VAL A 142 10.29 2.27 11.32
CA VAL A 142 9.63 2.91 12.47
C VAL A 142 10.64 3.33 13.54
N GLU A 143 11.54 2.42 13.93
CA GLU A 143 12.50 2.62 15.02
C GLU A 143 13.51 3.74 14.72
N HIS A 144 13.95 3.86 13.46
CA HIS A 144 15.03 4.76 13.07
C HIS A 144 14.66 5.85 12.05
N ILE A 145 13.89 5.55 10.99
CA ILE A 145 13.56 6.57 9.96
C ILE A 145 12.45 7.51 10.46
N LEU A 146 11.42 6.96 11.09
CA LEU A 146 10.36 7.73 11.74
C LEU A 146 10.77 8.27 13.11
N GLY A 147 11.79 7.66 13.74
CA GLY A 147 12.25 8.04 15.07
C GLY A 147 11.18 7.78 16.14
N TRP A 148 10.65 6.55 16.19
CA TRP A 148 9.61 6.13 17.14
C TRP A 148 10.07 4.87 17.88
N ASP A 149 10.24 4.97 19.19
CA ASP A 149 10.66 3.85 20.06
C ASP A 149 9.54 2.80 20.10
N LEU A 150 9.78 1.64 19.50
CA LEU A 150 8.80 0.54 19.41
C LEU A 150 8.48 -0.10 20.77
N ASN A 151 9.37 0.01 21.76
CA ASN A 151 9.19 -0.61 23.08
C ASN A 151 8.40 0.29 24.02
N LYS A 152 8.67 1.60 23.99
CA LYS A 152 7.96 2.62 24.77
C LYS A 152 6.73 3.19 24.06
N ASN A 153 6.61 2.95 22.75
CA ASN A 153 5.61 3.51 21.84
C ASN A 153 5.53 5.05 21.87
N ILE A 154 6.68 5.72 21.73
CA ILE A 154 6.79 7.20 21.73
C ILE A 154 7.75 7.71 20.64
N ASN A 155 7.50 8.92 20.12
CA ASN A 155 8.48 9.64 19.30
C ASN A 155 9.75 9.96 20.10
N LYS A 156 10.91 9.73 19.48
CA LYS A 156 12.25 10.11 19.94
C LYS A 156 12.56 11.54 19.46
N PRO A 157 12.59 12.55 20.35
CA PRO A 157 12.74 13.95 19.93
C PRO A 157 14.03 14.21 19.16
N GLY A 158 13.94 14.93 18.05
CA GLY A 158 15.05 15.28 17.16
C GLY A 158 15.62 14.13 16.33
N TYR A 159 15.16 12.89 16.50
CA TYR A 159 15.76 11.70 15.87
C TYR A 159 15.22 11.44 14.45
N GLY A 160 13.92 11.64 14.22
CA GLY A 160 13.24 11.23 12.99
C GLY A 160 13.75 11.94 11.73
N PHE A 161 13.98 11.18 10.65
CA PHE A 161 14.37 11.74 9.34
C PHE A 161 13.31 12.72 8.81
N PHE A 162 12.03 12.37 8.96
CA PHE A 162 10.87 13.19 8.61
C PHE A 162 10.56 14.31 9.63
N GLY A 163 11.36 14.47 10.68
CA GLY A 163 11.04 15.31 11.84
C GLY A 163 10.26 14.56 12.91
N ASP A 164 9.96 15.24 14.02
CA ASP A 164 9.26 14.63 15.14
C ASP A 164 7.77 14.41 14.84
N LEU A 165 7.28 13.25 15.25
CA LEU A 165 5.92 12.81 14.96
C LEU A 165 5.00 12.95 16.17
N ASP A 166 3.78 13.43 15.92
CA ASP A 166 2.63 13.25 16.81
C ASP A 166 2.02 11.85 16.63
N GLY A 167 2.22 11.21 15.48
CA GLY A 167 1.82 9.83 15.24
C GLY A 167 2.12 9.31 13.84
N TRP A 168 1.90 8.02 13.65
CA TRP A 168 1.97 7.33 12.36
C TRP A 168 0.93 6.19 12.27
N THR A 169 0.59 5.80 11.05
CA THR A 169 -0.08 4.53 10.71
C THR A 169 0.54 3.97 9.44
N TYR A 170 0.49 2.65 9.25
CA TYR A 170 0.75 2.05 7.94
C TYR A 170 -0.21 0.91 7.61
N ALA A 171 -0.38 0.64 6.32
CA ALA A 171 -0.93 -0.63 5.85
C ALA A 171 0.03 -1.35 4.89
N VAL A 172 0.08 -2.67 5.04
CA VAL A 172 0.79 -3.56 4.13
C VAL A 172 -0.14 -3.98 2.99
N GLU A 173 0.37 -3.89 1.76
CA GLU A 173 -0.28 -4.34 0.52
C GLU A 173 0.63 -5.31 -0.24
N GLU A 174 0.04 -6.06 -1.18
CA GLU A 174 0.78 -6.85 -2.16
C GLU A 174 0.94 -6.05 -3.46
N GLN A 175 2.18 -5.85 -3.91
CA GLN A 175 2.47 -5.13 -5.14
C GLN A 175 3.05 -6.05 -6.22
N GLY A 176 2.51 -5.95 -7.44
CA GLY A 176 3.08 -6.53 -8.66
C GLY A 176 3.31 -8.04 -8.58
N ARG A 177 4.56 -8.47 -8.36
CA ARG A 177 4.99 -9.87 -8.34
C ARG A 177 4.69 -10.59 -7.02
N LYS A 178 3.64 -10.16 -6.29
CA LYS A 178 3.31 -10.57 -4.92
C LYS A 178 4.39 -10.18 -3.87
N THR A 179 5.14 -9.11 -4.14
CA THR A 179 6.11 -8.52 -3.21
C THR A 179 5.35 -7.68 -2.17
N LEU A 180 5.81 -7.64 -0.92
CA LEU A 180 5.19 -6.82 0.13
C LEU A 180 5.57 -5.34 0.00
N HIS A 181 4.61 -4.47 0.24
CA HIS A 181 4.71 -3.02 0.15
C HIS A 181 4.03 -2.38 1.36
N ALA A 182 4.58 -1.29 1.90
CA ALA A 182 3.95 -0.52 2.98
C ALA A 182 3.62 0.91 2.53
N HIS A 183 2.40 1.34 2.81
CA HIS A 183 1.98 2.74 2.77
C HIS A 183 1.92 3.31 4.18
N PHE A 184 2.74 4.31 4.48
CA PHE A 184 2.77 5.05 5.74
C PHE A 184 2.08 6.41 5.60
N LEU A 185 1.31 6.79 6.62
CA LEU A 185 0.82 8.15 6.82
C LEU A 185 1.38 8.67 8.15
N LEU A 186 1.99 9.85 8.09
CA LEU A 186 2.75 10.46 9.20
C LEU A 186 2.10 11.77 9.63
N TRP A 187 1.94 11.99 10.94
CA TRP A 187 1.54 13.26 11.54
C TRP A 187 2.78 13.92 12.16
N ILE A 188 3.17 15.08 11.63
CA ILE A 188 4.43 15.77 11.98
C ILE A 188 4.10 16.95 12.90
N LYS A 189 4.87 17.09 13.97
CA LYS A 189 4.68 18.13 15.00
C LYS A 189 4.60 19.52 14.40
N GLY A 190 3.49 20.20 14.68
CA GLY A 190 3.23 21.57 14.23
C GLY A 190 2.79 21.73 12.78
N TRP A 191 2.75 20.67 11.96
CA TRP A 191 2.37 20.76 10.53
C TRP A 191 0.95 21.30 10.32
N GLY A 192 0.04 21.15 11.30
CA GLY A 192 -1.27 21.81 11.28
C GLY A 192 -1.19 23.34 11.13
N LYS A 193 -0.20 23.99 11.75
CA LYS A 193 0.03 25.44 11.63
C LYS A 193 0.53 25.79 10.23
N LEU A 194 1.51 25.03 9.72
CA LEU A 194 2.05 25.16 8.35
C LEU A 194 0.93 25.05 7.29
N ARG A 195 0.10 24.01 7.40
CA ARG A 195 -1.02 23.73 6.49
C ARG A 195 -2.13 24.77 6.55
N SER A 196 -2.38 25.34 7.74
CA SER A 196 -3.35 26.44 7.91
C SER A 196 -2.81 27.75 7.34
N GLY A 197 -1.53 28.07 7.58
CA GLY A 197 -0.86 29.27 7.07
C GLY A 197 -0.72 29.31 5.55
N LEU A 198 -0.49 28.14 4.90
CA LEU A 198 -0.62 27.99 3.45
C LEU A 198 -2.06 28.23 2.93
N GLY A 199 -3.07 28.10 3.79
CA GLY A 199 -4.47 28.23 3.41
C GLY A 199 -5.00 29.66 3.38
N THR A 200 -4.29 30.58 4.05
CA THR A 200 -4.72 31.95 4.32
C THR A 200 -3.80 32.95 3.63
N ALA A 201 -4.35 33.81 2.77
CA ALA A 201 -3.61 34.73 1.90
C ALA A 201 -2.50 35.57 2.59
N ASN A 202 -2.65 35.86 3.88
CA ASN A 202 -1.65 36.60 4.66
C ASN A 202 -0.49 35.70 5.11
N GLY A 203 0.72 36.00 4.63
CA GLY A 203 1.97 35.36 5.09
C GLY A 203 2.42 34.13 4.31
N HIS A 204 1.82 33.85 3.14
CA HIS A 204 2.17 32.71 2.28
C HIS A 204 3.68 32.50 2.10
N GLU A 205 4.47 33.56 1.87
CA GLU A 205 5.89 33.46 1.51
C GLU A 205 6.73 32.71 2.57
N GLU A 206 6.47 32.91 3.86
CA GLU A 206 7.20 32.23 4.93
C GLU A 206 6.79 30.76 5.06
N TYR A 207 5.49 30.47 4.99
CA TYR A 207 5.01 29.09 4.99
C TYR A 207 5.49 28.31 3.75
N VAL A 208 5.55 28.95 2.58
CA VAL A 208 6.13 28.39 1.36
C VAL A 208 7.62 28.10 1.53
N LYS A 209 8.42 29.01 2.09
CA LYS A 209 9.84 28.76 2.40
C LYS A 209 10.02 27.57 3.34
N GLN A 210 9.20 27.46 4.38
CA GLN A 210 9.25 26.32 5.31
C GLN A 210 8.87 24.99 4.62
N VAL A 211 7.82 24.99 3.79
CA VAL A 211 7.38 23.81 3.01
C VAL A 211 8.46 23.37 2.02
N SER A 212 8.99 24.29 1.22
CA SER A 212 10.02 23.98 0.22
C SER A 212 11.32 23.49 0.88
N LYS A 213 11.72 24.08 2.02
CA LYS A 213 12.87 23.62 2.82
C LYS A 213 12.65 22.23 3.42
N TYR A 214 11.43 21.91 3.86
CA TYR A 214 11.07 20.57 4.34
C TYR A 214 11.07 19.55 3.20
N ALA A 215 10.44 19.88 2.08
CA ALA A 215 10.39 19.08 0.87
C ALA A 215 11.80 18.76 0.35
N ASP A 216 12.69 19.76 0.26
CA ASP A 216 14.09 19.59 -0.13
C ASP A 216 14.92 18.71 0.82
N ARG A 217 14.48 18.52 2.07
CA ARG A 217 15.10 17.60 3.05
C ARG A 217 14.63 16.16 2.85
N VAL A 218 13.33 15.94 2.61
CA VAL A 218 12.73 14.58 2.65
C VAL A 218 12.41 13.98 1.28
N MET A 219 12.34 14.81 0.23
CA MET A 219 12.01 14.41 -1.14
C MET A 219 13.19 14.62 -2.09
N CYS A 220 13.39 13.68 -2.99
CA CYS A 220 14.36 13.71 -4.07
C CYS A 220 13.72 13.23 -5.37
N THR A 221 14.21 13.76 -6.50
CA THR A 221 13.87 13.29 -7.85
C THR A 221 15.11 12.95 -8.66
N ARG A 222 16.32 13.03 -8.06
CA ARG A 222 17.56 13.14 -8.84
C ARG A 222 18.01 11.80 -9.41
N LEU A 223 18.28 11.78 -10.70
CA LEU A 223 19.12 10.75 -11.30
C LEU A 223 20.59 11.19 -11.09
N HIS A 224 21.19 10.72 -9.99
CA HIS A 224 22.55 11.13 -9.61
C HIS A 224 23.59 10.79 -10.70
N GLY A 225 24.75 11.43 -10.66
CA GLY A 225 25.80 11.27 -11.69
C GLY A 225 25.61 12.14 -12.93
N PHE A 226 24.38 12.55 -13.26
CA PHE A 226 24.14 13.54 -14.31
C PHE A 226 24.47 14.96 -13.84
N SER A 227 25.23 15.69 -14.66
CA SER A 227 25.53 17.11 -14.42
C SER A 227 24.26 17.94 -14.55
N SER A 228 24.00 18.81 -13.58
CA SER A 228 22.89 19.78 -13.60
C SER A 228 23.16 20.95 -14.56
N ARG A 229 23.45 20.64 -15.83
CA ARG A 229 23.53 21.63 -16.90
C ARG A 229 22.14 22.20 -17.13
N LEU A 230 21.91 23.40 -16.59
CA LEU A 230 20.84 24.27 -17.04
C LEU A 230 21.14 24.62 -18.50
N VAL A 231 20.37 24.04 -19.42
CA VAL A 231 20.40 24.39 -20.85
C VAL A 231 19.46 25.59 -21.04
N PRO A 232 19.77 26.57 -21.92
CA PRO A 232 18.99 27.81 -22.03
C PRO A 232 17.51 27.62 -22.39
N LYS A 233 16.72 28.70 -22.27
CA LYS A 233 15.34 28.77 -22.78
C LYS A 233 15.29 28.37 -24.26
N ALA A 234 15.00 27.11 -24.54
CA ALA A 234 14.78 26.61 -25.89
C ALA A 234 13.29 26.75 -26.24
N SER A 235 12.97 27.73 -27.08
CA SER A 235 11.72 27.72 -27.85
C SER A 235 11.77 26.58 -28.86
N LEU A 236 11.14 25.46 -28.55
CA LEU A 236 11.09 24.30 -29.43
C LEU A 236 10.10 24.53 -30.58
N SER A 237 10.63 24.71 -31.79
CA SER A 237 9.92 24.33 -33.02
C SER A 237 9.96 22.81 -33.17
N SER A 238 8.93 22.24 -33.81
CA SER A 238 8.39 20.93 -33.41
C SER A 238 9.05 19.67 -33.99
N GLU A 239 10.17 19.75 -34.70
CA GLU A 239 10.57 18.66 -35.64
C GLU A 239 11.92 17.98 -35.43
N ASP A 240 12.85 18.48 -34.59
CA ASP A 240 14.23 17.96 -34.63
C ASP A 240 14.89 17.59 -33.29
N VAL A 241 15.84 16.64 -33.42
CA VAL A 241 16.72 16.03 -32.39
C VAL A 241 16.13 14.86 -31.58
N THR A 242 16.42 13.62 -32.03
CA THR A 242 16.46 12.44 -31.12
C THR A 242 17.55 11.38 -31.43
N LEU A 243 18.20 11.36 -32.62
CA LEU A 243 19.27 10.37 -32.91
C LEU A 243 20.71 10.93 -32.97
N GLN A 244 20.98 12.02 -33.71
CA GLN A 244 22.36 12.48 -33.93
C GLN A 244 23.11 12.82 -32.63
N ARG A 245 22.45 13.47 -31.66
CA ARG A 245 23.07 13.82 -30.36
C ARG A 245 23.43 12.61 -29.50
N LEU A 246 22.81 11.45 -29.70
CA LEU A 246 23.21 10.21 -29.01
C LEU A 246 24.52 9.68 -29.58
N LYS A 247 24.64 9.56 -30.91
CA LYS A 247 25.89 9.15 -31.58
C LYS A 247 27.06 10.07 -31.20
N GLN A 248 26.82 11.39 -31.13
CA GLN A 248 27.83 12.37 -30.77
C GLN A 248 28.33 12.28 -29.31
N TYR A 249 27.58 11.62 -28.40
CA TYR A 249 27.96 11.47 -26.99
C TYR A 249 28.53 10.09 -26.63
N TYR A 250 28.20 9.04 -27.38
CA TYR A 250 28.61 7.66 -27.08
C TYR A 250 29.62 7.07 -28.07
N GLY A 251 29.81 7.69 -29.24
CA GLY A 251 30.64 7.15 -30.32
C GLY A 251 30.08 5.85 -30.91
N ASP A 252 30.88 5.18 -31.75
CA ASP A 252 30.46 3.94 -32.42
C ASP A 252 30.57 2.69 -31.53
N ALA A 253 30.93 2.84 -30.25
CA ALA A 253 31.11 1.77 -29.25
C ALA A 253 29.79 1.11 -28.76
N LEU A 254 28.72 1.20 -29.55
CA LEU A 254 27.44 0.50 -29.37
C LEU A 254 27.02 -0.28 -30.64
N ALA A 255 27.94 -0.53 -31.55
CA ALA A 255 27.79 -1.44 -32.70
C ALA A 255 28.84 -2.57 -32.61
N GLY A 256 28.68 -3.44 -31.61
CA GLY A 256 29.43 -4.69 -31.44
C GLY A 256 28.47 -5.87 -31.42
N GLU A 257 28.80 -6.94 -32.15
CA GLU A 257 27.83 -7.91 -32.67
C GLU A 257 27.25 -8.88 -31.60
N ASP A 258 26.07 -9.42 -31.91
CA ASP A 258 25.29 -10.42 -31.15
C ASP A 258 24.87 -10.10 -29.69
N GLU A 259 23.84 -9.25 -29.53
CA GLU A 259 22.98 -9.22 -28.32
C GLU A 259 22.08 -10.48 -28.15
N ASN A 260 22.49 -11.64 -28.68
CA ASN A 260 21.66 -12.86 -28.74
C ASN A 260 21.74 -13.75 -27.49
N PHE A 261 21.89 -13.13 -26.31
CA PHE A 261 21.42 -13.70 -25.05
C PHE A 261 20.51 -12.69 -24.35
N TRP A 262 19.44 -13.20 -23.71
CA TRP A 262 18.38 -12.43 -23.03
C TRP A 262 17.33 -11.72 -23.90
N SER A 263 17.55 -11.56 -25.22
CA SER A 263 16.62 -10.90 -26.17
C SER A 263 15.18 -11.46 -26.17
N SER A 264 14.99 -12.72 -25.77
CA SER A 264 13.68 -13.38 -25.66
C SER A 264 13.01 -13.29 -24.28
N SER A 265 13.65 -12.68 -23.26
CA SER A 265 13.10 -12.59 -21.90
C SER A 265 12.92 -11.13 -21.42
N ARG A 266 11.69 -10.76 -21.04
CA ARG A 266 11.28 -9.40 -20.61
C ARG A 266 11.94 -8.87 -19.31
N TYR A 267 12.99 -9.51 -18.76
CA TYR A 267 13.24 -9.47 -17.31
C TYR A 267 14.55 -8.82 -16.82
N LEU A 268 15.72 -9.17 -17.35
CA LEU A 268 17.02 -8.61 -16.91
C LEU A 268 18.01 -8.52 -18.08
N THR A 269 18.66 -7.37 -18.27
CA THR A 269 19.82 -7.20 -19.15
C THR A 269 21.12 -7.36 -18.36
N LYS A 270 22.24 -7.67 -19.03
CA LYS A 270 23.58 -7.79 -18.40
C LYS A 270 23.94 -6.53 -17.58
N CYS A 271 23.72 -5.34 -18.14
CA CYS A 271 23.94 -4.07 -17.43
C CYS A 271 23.11 -3.97 -16.14
N ARG A 272 21.83 -4.39 -16.17
CA ARG A 272 21.00 -4.43 -14.96
C ARG A 272 21.56 -5.41 -13.93
N VAL A 273 21.98 -6.60 -14.33
CA VAL A 273 22.58 -7.59 -13.41
C VAL A 273 23.80 -7.02 -12.69
N LEU A 274 24.73 -6.39 -13.43
CA LEU A 274 25.92 -5.77 -12.86
C LEU A 274 25.56 -4.61 -11.89
N MET A 275 24.53 -3.83 -12.21
CA MET A 275 24.00 -2.79 -11.31
C MET A 275 23.39 -3.37 -10.03
N GLU A 276 22.65 -4.48 -10.09
CA GLU A 276 22.12 -5.15 -8.89
C GLU A 276 23.29 -5.69 -8.03
N MET A 277 24.34 -6.26 -8.62
CA MET A 277 25.52 -6.75 -7.88
C MET A 277 26.29 -5.60 -7.19
N GLU A 278 26.52 -4.48 -7.88
CA GLU A 278 27.17 -3.29 -7.31
C GLU A 278 26.43 -2.77 -6.06
N VAL A 279 25.09 -2.78 -6.09
CA VAL A 279 24.25 -2.41 -4.93
C VAL A 279 24.46 -3.39 -3.77
N LEU A 280 24.46 -4.70 -4.03
CA LEU A 280 24.67 -5.71 -2.99
C LEU A 280 26.06 -5.59 -2.35
N HIS A 281 27.13 -5.45 -3.14
CA HIS A 281 28.49 -5.23 -2.64
C HIS A 281 28.60 -3.92 -1.83
N SER A 282 27.95 -2.85 -2.28
CA SER A 282 27.91 -1.55 -1.59
C SER A 282 27.11 -1.56 -0.29
N MET A 283 26.41 -2.66 0.03
CA MET A 283 25.61 -2.85 1.25
C MET A 283 26.25 -3.83 2.25
N LEU A 284 27.38 -4.44 1.90
CA LEU A 284 28.11 -5.29 2.84
C LEU A 284 28.83 -4.44 3.90
N PRO A 285 28.91 -4.90 5.16
CA PRO A 285 29.83 -4.30 6.13
C PRO A 285 31.29 -4.50 5.66
N PRO A 286 32.22 -3.61 6.04
CA PRO A 286 33.64 -3.79 5.75
C PRO A 286 34.16 -5.07 6.41
N LYS A 287 35.05 -5.80 5.72
CA LYS A 287 35.55 -7.13 6.13
C LYS A 287 36.43 -7.16 7.40
N CYS A 288 36.59 -6.05 8.11
CA CYS A 288 37.48 -5.94 9.26
C CYS A 288 36.84 -5.10 10.36
N GLU A 289 36.63 -5.69 11.55
CA GLU A 289 35.92 -5.07 12.67
C GLU A 289 36.66 -3.82 13.21
N SER A 290 37.99 -3.78 13.11
CA SER A 290 38.81 -2.63 13.50
C SER A 290 38.68 -1.40 12.59
N GLN A 291 37.92 -1.50 11.49
CA GLN A 291 37.57 -0.38 10.61
C GLN A 291 36.09 0.01 10.68
N ILE A 292 35.34 -0.45 11.69
CA ILE A 292 33.98 0.03 11.96
C ILE A 292 34.06 1.42 12.63
N ASN A 293 34.50 2.43 11.88
CA ASN A 293 34.21 3.81 12.22
C ASN A 293 32.73 4.06 11.85
N MET A 294 31.86 4.08 12.86
CA MET A 294 30.43 4.34 12.65
C MET A 294 30.11 5.77 12.18
N GLU A 295 31.10 6.66 12.09
CA GLU A 295 30.95 7.98 11.50
C GLU A 295 30.75 7.92 9.98
N ARG A 296 29.48 7.69 9.62
CA ARG A 296 28.86 7.93 8.30
C ARG A 296 29.24 6.94 7.20
N PHE A 297 28.44 5.86 7.11
CA PHE A 297 28.10 5.26 5.81
C PHE A 297 27.59 6.38 4.89
N THR A 298 28.45 6.82 3.97
CA THR A 298 28.20 7.96 3.07
C THR A 298 28.08 7.41 1.66
N PRO A 299 26.86 7.26 1.11
CA PRO A 299 26.67 6.56 -0.16
C PRO A 299 27.39 7.26 -1.31
N SER A 300 28.18 6.49 -2.07
CA SER A 300 28.89 7.01 -3.23
C SER A 300 27.93 7.55 -4.30
N ALA A 301 28.36 8.52 -5.10
CA ALA A 301 27.54 9.05 -6.19
C ALA A 301 27.09 7.95 -7.19
N ARG A 302 27.91 6.90 -7.36
CA ARG A 302 27.60 5.69 -8.14
C ARG A 302 26.46 4.88 -7.51
N MET A 303 26.52 4.61 -6.20
CA MET A 303 25.46 3.91 -5.46
C MET A 303 24.13 4.68 -5.53
N LYS A 304 24.18 6.01 -5.32
CA LYS A 304 23.02 6.91 -5.44
C LYS A 304 22.38 6.85 -6.82
N PHE A 305 23.20 6.89 -7.88
CA PHE A 305 22.74 6.77 -9.27
C PHE A 305 22.06 5.42 -9.51
N ILE A 306 22.72 4.32 -9.14
CA ILE A 306 22.27 2.97 -9.44
C ILE A 306 20.95 2.65 -8.71
N VAL A 307 20.82 3.02 -7.43
CA VAL A 307 19.55 2.86 -6.69
C VAL A 307 18.43 3.68 -7.34
N ALA A 308 18.68 4.94 -7.70
CA ALA A 308 17.68 5.77 -8.39
C ALA A 308 17.26 5.17 -9.73
N ALA A 309 18.21 4.69 -10.54
CA ALA A 309 17.97 4.08 -11.84
C ALA A 309 17.25 2.71 -11.76
N LEU A 310 17.60 1.87 -10.78
CA LEU A 310 17.01 0.53 -10.62
C LEU A 310 15.63 0.54 -9.95
N ARG A 311 15.34 1.53 -9.10
CA ARG A 311 14.18 1.51 -8.20
C ARG A 311 13.20 2.67 -8.39
N ASN A 312 13.69 3.87 -8.75
CA ASN A 312 12.89 5.09 -8.72
C ASN A 312 12.62 5.68 -10.12
N LEU A 313 13.40 5.32 -11.15
CA LEU A 313 13.17 5.69 -12.55
C LEU A 313 11.96 4.94 -13.15
N HIS A 314 11.10 5.64 -13.91
CA HIS A 314 10.02 5.01 -14.66
C HIS A 314 10.52 4.26 -15.90
N LYS A 315 9.70 3.29 -16.33
CA LYS A 315 9.83 2.63 -17.63
C LYS A 315 9.66 3.62 -18.78
N SER A 316 10.42 3.41 -19.85
CA SER A 316 10.18 4.05 -21.15
C SER A 316 8.92 3.52 -21.86
N ASP A 317 8.51 2.28 -21.57
CA ASP A 317 7.29 1.67 -22.12
C ASP A 317 6.06 1.89 -21.22
N HIS A 318 4.92 2.23 -21.83
CA HIS A 318 3.64 2.26 -21.14
C HIS A 318 3.03 0.86 -20.99
N SER A 319 2.59 0.53 -19.78
CA SER A 319 1.76 -0.65 -19.54
C SER A 319 0.28 -0.35 -19.80
N PRO A 320 -0.58 -1.34 -20.10
CA PRO A 320 -2.03 -1.13 -20.16
C PRO A 320 -2.62 -0.53 -18.87
N SER A 321 -1.97 -0.74 -17.71
CA SER A 321 -2.40 -0.16 -16.43
C SER A 321 -2.19 1.35 -16.32
N CYS A 322 -1.42 1.96 -17.24
CA CYS A 322 -1.29 3.42 -17.36
C CYS A 322 -2.60 4.06 -17.83
N PHE A 323 -3.36 3.35 -18.66
CA PHE A 323 -4.59 3.82 -19.31
C PHE A 323 -5.88 3.42 -18.58
N LYS A 324 -5.76 2.96 -17.32
CA LYS A 324 -6.92 2.52 -16.50
C LYS A 324 -7.96 3.63 -16.21
N LYS A 325 -7.67 4.89 -16.55
CA LYS A 325 -8.59 6.05 -16.39
C LYS A 325 -9.00 6.71 -17.71
N GLY A 326 -8.61 6.19 -18.87
CA GLY A 326 -8.85 6.79 -20.18
C GLY A 326 -7.68 6.60 -21.14
N SER A 327 -7.75 7.21 -22.33
CA SER A 327 -6.67 7.21 -23.33
C SER A 327 -5.38 7.88 -22.85
N GLU A 328 -5.46 8.76 -21.85
CA GLU A 328 -4.31 9.47 -21.29
C GLU A 328 -3.52 8.65 -20.26
N CYS A 329 -2.19 8.81 -20.28
CA CYS A 329 -1.31 8.16 -19.31
C CYS A 329 -1.54 8.74 -17.91
N ARG A 330 -2.10 7.94 -16.99
CA ARG A 330 -2.44 8.38 -15.61
C ARG A 330 -1.26 8.86 -14.77
N MET A 331 -0.02 8.67 -15.23
CA MET A 331 1.19 9.10 -14.53
C MET A 331 1.63 10.52 -14.94
N LYS A 332 1.16 11.03 -16.08
CA LYS A 332 1.51 12.37 -16.61
C LYS A 332 3.02 12.65 -16.62
N LEU A 333 3.79 11.76 -17.24
CA LEU A 333 5.23 11.90 -17.47
C LEU A 333 5.50 12.21 -18.96
N PRO A 334 6.58 12.95 -19.31
CA PRO A 334 7.59 13.54 -18.43
C PRO A 334 7.04 14.63 -17.50
N ALA A 335 7.53 14.67 -16.25
CA ALA A 335 7.24 15.76 -15.34
C ALA A 335 8.08 16.99 -15.69
N TYR A 336 7.48 18.19 -15.66
CA TYR A 336 8.16 19.44 -15.99
C TYR A 336 9.41 19.67 -15.11
N PRO A 337 10.53 20.15 -15.68
CA PRO A 337 11.71 20.51 -14.91
C PRO A 337 11.46 21.80 -14.10
N SER A 338 12.10 21.90 -12.94
CA SER A 338 12.12 23.09 -12.09
C SER A 338 13.49 23.27 -11.44
N THR A 339 13.99 24.51 -11.40
CA THR A 339 15.23 24.90 -10.73
C THR A 339 15.16 24.73 -9.21
N GLU A 340 13.98 24.91 -8.64
CA GLU A 340 13.73 24.92 -7.20
C GLU A 340 12.41 24.23 -6.84
N THR A 341 12.18 24.00 -5.54
CA THR A 341 10.97 23.36 -5.05
C THR A 341 9.89 24.42 -4.87
N LEU A 342 8.84 24.32 -5.66
CA LEU A 342 7.76 25.30 -5.76
C LEU A 342 6.52 24.84 -4.98
N VAL A 343 5.80 25.79 -4.39
CA VAL A 343 4.43 25.58 -3.89
C VAL A 343 3.49 26.30 -4.86
N MET A 344 2.78 25.53 -5.67
CA MET A 344 1.83 26.05 -6.65
C MET A 344 0.44 26.10 -6.01
N PHE A 345 -0.21 27.26 -6.06
CA PHE A 345 -1.58 27.44 -5.57
C PHE A 345 -2.60 27.20 -6.69
N ASP A 346 -3.82 26.84 -6.32
CA ASP A 346 -4.98 26.88 -7.22
C ASP A 346 -5.45 28.33 -7.38
N ASP A 347 -5.82 28.73 -8.59
CA ASP A 347 -6.41 30.06 -8.87
C ASP A 347 -7.75 30.26 -8.13
N LYS A 348 -8.39 29.16 -7.69
CA LYS A 348 -9.69 29.16 -6.99
C LYS A 348 -9.54 28.89 -5.50
N VAL A 349 -9.97 29.87 -4.72
CA VAL A 349 -10.33 29.66 -3.31
C VAL A 349 -11.44 28.61 -3.24
N THR A 350 -11.24 27.58 -2.44
CA THR A 350 -12.13 26.43 -2.32
C THR A 350 -12.72 26.37 -0.91
N SER A 351 -14.00 25.99 -0.80
CA SER A 351 -14.64 25.67 0.48
C SER A 351 -13.92 24.48 1.13
N TRP A 352 -13.45 24.67 2.36
CA TRP A 352 -12.68 23.69 3.12
C TRP A 352 -13.37 23.44 4.46
N PHE A 353 -13.91 22.24 4.63
CA PHE A 353 -14.52 21.84 5.90
C PHE A 353 -13.46 21.38 6.90
N ASP A 354 -13.56 21.87 8.14
CA ASP A 354 -12.81 21.29 9.26
C ASP A 354 -13.45 19.96 9.74
N TRP A 355 -12.87 19.34 10.77
CA TRP A 355 -13.39 18.05 11.30
C TRP A 355 -14.73 18.18 12.05
N ARG A 356 -15.19 19.40 12.34
CA ARG A 356 -16.49 19.72 12.95
C ARG A 356 -17.55 20.06 11.91
N GLY A 357 -17.16 20.22 10.64
CA GLY A 357 -18.05 20.66 9.56
C GLY A 357 -18.12 22.17 9.37
N ASN A 358 -17.25 22.96 10.01
CA ASN A 358 -17.18 24.41 9.76
C ASN A 358 -16.60 24.65 8.36
N ASP A 359 -17.29 25.44 7.53
CA ASP A 359 -16.76 25.88 6.24
C ASP A 359 -15.72 27.00 6.43
N ILE A 360 -14.59 26.86 5.75
CA ILE A 360 -13.47 27.80 5.77
C ILE A 360 -13.02 28.00 4.32
N SER A 361 -13.05 29.25 3.83
CA SER A 361 -12.47 29.56 2.51
C SER A 361 -10.95 29.39 2.53
N ARG A 362 -10.41 28.53 1.66
CA ARG A 362 -8.98 28.16 1.66
C ARG A 362 -8.40 28.10 0.24
N SER A 363 -7.22 28.70 0.04
CA SER A 363 -6.41 28.42 -1.15
C SER A 363 -5.81 27.02 -1.06
N LEU A 364 -6.06 26.17 -2.06
CA LEU A 364 -5.37 24.88 -2.17
C LEU A 364 -3.98 25.07 -2.77
N SER A 365 -3.03 24.21 -2.41
CA SER A 365 -1.66 24.28 -2.92
C SER A 365 -1.01 22.90 -3.02
N ILE A 366 -0.23 22.66 -4.07
CA ILE A 366 0.60 21.46 -4.25
C ILE A 366 2.09 21.79 -4.16
N CYS A 367 2.88 20.87 -3.60
CA CYS A 367 4.33 20.99 -3.51
C CYS A 367 4.98 20.25 -4.69
N VAL A 368 5.66 20.97 -5.58
CA VAL A 368 6.36 20.43 -6.75
C VAL A 368 7.86 20.47 -6.47
N PRO A 369 8.53 19.33 -6.25
CA PRO A 369 9.96 19.30 -5.96
C PRO A 369 10.81 19.71 -7.16
N LYS A 370 11.94 20.37 -6.90
CA LYS A 370 12.97 20.68 -7.89
C LYS A 370 13.38 19.44 -8.69
N ARG A 371 13.59 19.62 -9.99
CA ARG A 371 13.71 18.50 -10.96
C ARG A 371 14.53 18.95 -12.17
N ALA A 372 15.69 18.34 -12.41
CA ALA A 372 16.43 18.58 -13.65
C ALA A 372 15.76 17.92 -14.87
N TYR A 373 16.17 18.28 -16.08
CA TYR A 373 15.64 17.64 -17.31
C TYR A 373 15.87 16.12 -17.32
N ALA A 374 17.05 15.65 -16.89
CA ALA A 374 17.35 14.22 -16.76
C ALA A 374 16.50 13.49 -15.68
N ASP A 375 15.93 14.25 -14.75
CA ASP A 375 15.10 13.73 -13.65
C ASP A 375 13.62 13.57 -14.06
N ALA A 376 13.22 13.94 -15.28
CA ALA A 376 11.81 14.07 -15.70
C ALA A 376 10.96 12.79 -15.53
N TYR A 377 11.60 11.61 -15.46
CA TYR A 377 10.95 10.30 -15.32
C TYR A 377 11.19 9.64 -13.95
N VAL A 378 11.83 10.32 -12.99
CA VAL A 378 12.14 9.75 -11.66
C VAL A 378 11.01 10.02 -10.67
N ASN A 379 10.60 9.02 -9.89
CA ASN A 379 9.63 9.18 -8.82
C ASN A 379 10.13 10.13 -7.72
N VAL A 380 9.19 10.82 -7.08
CA VAL A 380 9.47 11.61 -5.87
C VAL A 380 9.67 10.64 -4.71
N HIS A 381 10.91 10.50 -4.24
CA HIS A 381 11.34 9.46 -3.31
C HIS A 381 12.15 10.02 -2.14
N SER A 382 12.33 9.25 -1.07
CA SER A 382 13.34 9.59 -0.06
C SER A 382 14.68 9.05 -0.54
N GLU A 383 15.66 9.92 -0.83
CA GLU A 383 17.02 9.49 -1.19
C GLU A 383 17.60 8.59 -0.09
N PHE A 384 17.53 9.05 1.17
CA PHE A 384 18.02 8.34 2.34
C PHE A 384 17.42 6.92 2.48
N ALA A 385 16.09 6.79 2.51
CA ALA A 385 15.43 5.49 2.70
C ALA A 385 15.57 4.57 1.47
N SER A 386 15.58 5.13 0.26
CA SER A 386 15.78 4.33 -0.97
C SER A 386 17.17 3.68 -0.97
N ILE A 387 18.20 4.43 -0.58
CA ILE A 387 19.57 3.91 -0.53
C ILE A 387 19.74 2.93 0.64
N LEU A 388 19.26 3.27 1.84
CA LEU A 388 19.43 2.44 3.04
C LEU A 388 18.87 1.01 2.84
N PHE A 389 17.74 0.88 2.13
CA PHE A 389 17.10 -0.41 1.87
C PHE A 389 17.34 -0.97 0.46
N GLY A 390 17.94 -0.20 -0.45
CA GLY A 390 18.15 -0.58 -1.85
C GLY A 390 16.86 -0.73 -2.65
N CYS A 391 15.84 0.06 -2.32
CA CYS A 391 14.44 -0.22 -2.64
C CYS A 391 13.69 1.02 -3.18
N ASN A 392 12.49 0.82 -3.75
CA ASN A 392 11.65 1.96 -4.12
C ASN A 392 10.98 2.53 -2.87
N THR A 393 11.21 3.82 -2.63
CA THR A 393 10.35 4.62 -1.76
C THR A 393 9.67 5.72 -2.56
N ASN A 394 8.50 6.16 -2.11
CA ASN A 394 7.81 7.33 -2.66
C ASN A 394 7.43 8.26 -1.51
N VAL A 395 7.48 9.57 -1.72
CA VAL A 395 7.15 10.59 -0.72
C VAL A 395 6.22 11.63 -1.35
N ILE A 396 5.16 12.01 -0.63
CA ILE A 396 4.24 13.10 -0.99
C ILE A 396 3.99 13.95 0.26
N THR A 397 4.23 15.25 0.18
CA THR A 397 3.92 16.21 1.25
C THR A 397 2.44 16.62 1.22
N GLY A 398 1.79 16.55 2.38
CA GLY A 398 0.36 16.80 2.56
C GLY A 398 0.04 18.28 2.76
N VAL A 399 0.03 19.03 1.67
CA VAL A 399 -0.21 20.49 1.66
C VAL A 399 -1.64 20.86 1.23
N ASP A 400 -2.13 20.25 0.15
CA ASP A 400 -3.52 20.35 -0.30
C ASP A 400 -4.46 19.60 0.67
N GLY A 401 -4.00 18.47 1.21
CA GLY A 401 -4.72 17.64 2.17
C GLY A 401 -5.77 16.70 1.55
N GLY A 402 -6.36 17.08 0.42
CA GLY A 402 -7.26 16.22 -0.37
C GLY A 402 -6.55 14.96 -0.88
N SER A 403 -5.31 15.10 -1.36
CA SER A 403 -4.39 14.01 -1.70
C SER A 403 -4.21 13.02 -0.54
N VAL A 404 -4.06 13.54 0.68
CA VAL A 404 -3.80 12.73 1.88
C VAL A 404 -5.06 12.05 2.40
N MET A 405 -6.23 12.68 2.27
CA MET A 405 -7.51 12.01 2.55
C MET A 405 -7.83 10.94 1.50
N TYR A 406 -7.49 11.17 0.22
CA TYR A 406 -7.51 10.13 -0.79
C TYR A 406 -6.53 8.99 -0.46
N CYS A 407 -5.31 9.28 0.00
CA CYS A 407 -4.37 8.27 0.48
C CYS A 407 -4.91 7.50 1.69
N THR A 408 -5.50 8.17 2.67
CA THR A 408 -6.16 7.55 3.84
C THR A 408 -7.25 6.57 3.40
N CYS A 409 -8.04 6.95 2.40
CA CYS A 409 -9.07 6.10 1.81
C CYS A 409 -8.54 5.02 0.84
N TYR A 410 -7.35 5.22 0.26
CA TYR A 410 -6.63 4.26 -0.59
C TYR A 410 -6.06 3.13 0.27
N VAL A 411 -5.30 3.48 1.31
CA VAL A 411 -4.62 2.57 2.25
C VAL A 411 -5.63 1.59 2.87
N SER A 412 -6.83 2.08 3.14
CA SER A 412 -7.97 1.30 3.68
C SER A 412 -8.91 0.73 2.62
N LYS A 413 -8.48 0.52 1.37
CA LYS A 413 -9.36 0.09 0.26
C LYS A 413 -10.20 -1.18 0.54
N ASN A 414 -11.45 -1.13 0.09
CA ASN A 414 -12.46 -2.16 0.27
C ASN A 414 -12.50 -3.17 -0.90
N THR A 415 -12.63 -4.45 -0.58
CA THR A 415 -12.87 -5.60 -1.49
C THR A 415 -14.36 -6.00 -1.59
N GLU A 416 -15.27 -5.15 -1.09
CA GLU A 416 -16.67 -5.48 -0.75
C GLU A 416 -17.51 -6.15 -1.84
N LYS A 417 -17.29 -5.85 -3.13
CA LYS A 417 -18.10 -6.44 -4.22
C LYS A 417 -17.85 -7.93 -4.42
N GLU A 418 -16.62 -8.38 -4.16
CA GLU A 418 -16.25 -9.79 -4.26
C GLU A 418 -16.55 -10.48 -2.92
N ASP A 419 -16.11 -9.89 -1.80
CA ASP A 419 -16.37 -10.39 -0.45
C ASP A 419 -17.86 -10.66 -0.18
N ASN A 420 -18.75 -9.68 -0.41
CA ASN A 420 -20.18 -9.82 -0.10
C ASN A 420 -20.89 -10.89 -0.93
N LYS A 421 -20.47 -11.08 -2.20
CA LYS A 421 -21.03 -12.12 -3.06
C LYS A 421 -20.70 -13.50 -2.49
N HIS A 422 -19.45 -13.72 -2.10
CA HIS A 422 -18.99 -15.02 -1.63
C HIS A 422 -19.49 -15.37 -0.22
N PHE A 423 -19.69 -14.39 0.66
CA PHE A 423 -20.45 -14.60 1.90
C PHE A 423 -21.90 -15.07 1.61
N ALA A 424 -22.57 -14.50 0.61
CA ALA A 424 -23.93 -14.91 0.23
C ALA A 424 -23.96 -16.29 -0.46
N ASP A 425 -22.97 -16.63 -1.28
CA ASP A 425 -22.83 -17.96 -1.89
C ASP A 425 -22.62 -19.06 -0.82
N ALA A 426 -21.70 -18.82 0.14
CA ALA A 426 -21.43 -19.72 1.26
C ALA A 426 -22.65 -19.88 2.18
N ALA A 427 -23.34 -18.78 2.48
CA ALA A 427 -24.60 -18.78 3.21
C ALA A 427 -25.67 -19.67 2.55
N LYS A 428 -25.92 -19.48 1.25
CA LYS A 428 -26.93 -20.23 0.50
C LYS A 428 -26.66 -21.74 0.50
N HIS A 429 -25.41 -22.14 0.25
CA HIS A 429 -25.04 -23.55 0.25
C HIS A 429 -25.28 -24.21 1.61
N MET A 430 -25.00 -23.49 2.71
CA MET A 430 -25.15 -24.04 4.06
C MET A 430 -26.60 -24.04 4.54
N VAL A 431 -27.40 -23.02 4.21
CA VAL A 431 -28.85 -23.02 4.45
C VAL A 431 -29.53 -24.16 3.69
N LYS A 432 -29.18 -24.39 2.42
CA LYS A 432 -29.72 -25.52 1.63
C LYS A 432 -29.36 -26.87 2.26
N ASN A 433 -28.09 -27.08 2.63
CA ASN A 433 -27.66 -28.33 3.27
C ASN A 433 -28.37 -28.55 4.63
N MET A 434 -28.52 -27.50 5.44
CA MET A 434 -29.26 -27.58 6.72
C MET A 434 -30.73 -27.91 6.51
N GLN A 435 -31.41 -27.26 5.55
CA GLN A 435 -32.81 -27.55 5.22
C GLN A 435 -33.00 -28.98 4.72
N GLN A 436 -32.11 -29.47 3.86
CA GLN A 436 -32.14 -30.84 3.37
C GLN A 436 -31.95 -31.84 4.51
N GLN A 437 -30.93 -31.67 5.36
CA GLN A 437 -30.68 -32.57 6.50
C GLN A 437 -31.76 -32.46 7.59
N MET A 438 -32.45 -31.33 7.73
CA MET A 438 -33.62 -31.20 8.59
C MET A 438 -34.85 -31.92 8.03
N ALA A 439 -35.00 -31.99 6.70
CA ALA A 439 -36.05 -32.79 6.07
C ALA A 439 -35.75 -34.29 6.23
N GLU A 440 -34.53 -34.72 5.92
CA GLU A 440 -34.05 -36.11 6.09
C GLU A 440 -34.16 -36.58 7.56
N ARG A 441 -33.82 -35.73 8.54
CA ARG A 441 -34.04 -36.01 9.97
C ARG A 441 -35.52 -36.08 10.39
N LYS A 442 -36.44 -35.48 9.63
CA LYS A 442 -37.88 -35.50 9.97
C LYS A 442 -38.52 -36.87 9.71
N GLU A 443 -37.85 -37.75 8.97
CA GLU A 443 -38.29 -39.12 8.69
C GLU A 443 -37.72 -40.15 9.67
N LEU A 444 -36.68 -39.81 10.47
CA LEU A 444 -36.13 -40.68 11.51
C LEU A 444 -36.37 -40.12 12.93
N LEU A 445 -37.30 -40.73 13.66
CA LEU A 445 -37.45 -40.52 15.11
C LEU A 445 -36.62 -41.53 15.93
N SER A 446 -35.59 -41.03 16.61
CA SER A 446 -34.99 -41.64 17.80
C SER A 446 -34.45 -40.54 18.74
N LEU A 447 -34.07 -40.86 19.98
CA LEU A 447 -33.82 -39.87 21.04
C LEU A 447 -32.33 -39.47 21.24
N GLU A 448 -31.43 -39.82 20.32
CA GLU A 448 -29.97 -39.57 20.44
C GLU A 448 -29.53 -38.21 19.82
N LEU A 449 -30.45 -37.25 19.73
CA LEU A 449 -30.37 -36.18 18.72
C LEU A 449 -29.47 -34.97 19.04
N GLU A 450 -29.18 -34.64 20.30
CA GLU A 450 -28.61 -33.33 20.65
C GLU A 450 -27.10 -33.18 20.37
N GLU A 451 -26.27 -34.19 20.67
CA GLU A 451 -24.83 -34.14 20.34
C GLU A 451 -24.60 -34.20 18.82
N GLU A 452 -25.35 -35.04 18.12
CA GLU A 452 -25.33 -35.15 16.66
C GLU A 452 -25.77 -33.84 15.96
N ALA A 453 -26.86 -33.21 16.45
CA ALA A 453 -27.32 -31.93 15.92
C ALA A 453 -26.28 -30.82 16.15
N SER A 454 -25.63 -30.82 17.32
CA SER A 454 -24.54 -29.88 17.64
C SER A 454 -23.31 -30.12 16.75
N SER A 455 -22.94 -31.38 16.53
CA SER A 455 -21.85 -31.79 15.63
C SER A 455 -22.10 -31.34 14.18
N VAL A 456 -23.32 -31.53 13.67
CA VAL A 456 -23.71 -31.10 12.31
C VAL A 456 -23.80 -29.58 12.19
N GLY A 457 -24.35 -28.88 13.19
CA GLY A 457 -24.35 -27.41 13.25
C GLY A 457 -22.93 -26.82 13.22
N LEU A 458 -22.01 -27.42 13.98
CA LEU A 458 -20.59 -27.04 13.99
C LEU A 458 -19.89 -27.33 12.65
N LYS A 459 -20.10 -28.52 12.07
CA LYS A 459 -19.60 -28.87 10.72
C LYS A 459 -20.10 -27.88 9.67
N GLY A 460 -21.38 -27.49 9.74
CA GLY A 460 -21.98 -26.45 8.88
C GLY A 460 -21.36 -25.06 9.09
N MET A 461 -21.13 -24.64 10.34
CA MET A 461 -20.44 -23.37 10.62
C MET A 461 -18.98 -23.36 10.12
N ILE A 462 -18.24 -24.46 10.29
CA ILE A 462 -16.86 -24.59 9.79
C ILE A 462 -16.85 -24.59 8.25
N GLY A 463 -17.76 -25.33 7.61
CA GLY A 463 -17.92 -25.31 6.15
C GLY A 463 -18.28 -23.93 5.60
N ALA A 464 -19.19 -23.22 6.26
CA ALA A 464 -19.56 -21.84 5.93
C ALA A 464 -18.35 -20.90 6.03
N ALA A 465 -17.60 -21.00 7.13
CA ALA A 465 -16.40 -20.19 7.34
C ALA A 465 -15.36 -20.48 6.26
N LEU A 466 -15.01 -21.74 6.01
CA LEU A 466 -14.04 -22.14 4.98
C LEU A 466 -14.47 -21.70 3.57
N MET A 467 -15.74 -21.83 3.21
CA MET A 467 -16.26 -21.34 1.92
C MET A 467 -16.14 -19.82 1.78
N ALA A 468 -16.42 -19.08 2.87
CA ALA A 468 -16.29 -17.63 2.90
C ALA A 468 -14.83 -17.15 2.95
N THR A 469 -13.91 -17.87 3.59
CA THR A 469 -12.48 -17.49 3.67
C THR A 469 -11.71 -17.81 2.38
N LYS A 470 -12.10 -18.86 1.64
CA LYS A 470 -11.44 -19.38 0.42
C LYS A 470 -11.17 -18.36 -0.68
N VAL A 471 -11.87 -17.23 -0.66
CA VAL A 471 -11.76 -16.15 -1.65
C VAL A 471 -10.78 -15.04 -1.25
N HIS A 472 -10.40 -14.93 0.02
CA HIS A 472 -9.35 -14.01 0.48
C HIS A 472 -7.95 -14.57 0.15
N ARG A 473 -7.66 -14.66 -1.15
CA ARG A 473 -6.38 -15.15 -1.68
C ARG A 473 -5.28 -14.11 -1.49
N VAL A 474 -4.62 -14.16 -0.33
CA VAL A 474 -3.33 -13.52 -0.11
C VAL A 474 -2.18 -14.33 -0.73
N ALA A 475 -1.09 -13.66 -1.07
CA ALA A 475 0.17 -14.29 -1.41
C ALA A 475 0.84 -14.91 -0.17
N ALA A 476 1.73 -15.88 -0.40
CA ALA A 476 2.42 -16.57 0.68
C ALA A 476 3.25 -15.65 1.62
N PRO A 477 3.94 -14.58 1.15
CA PRO A 477 4.56 -13.61 2.04
C PRO A 477 3.55 -12.87 2.93
N MET A 478 2.42 -12.43 2.36
CA MET A 478 1.35 -11.76 3.12
C MET A 478 0.68 -12.71 4.11
N ALA A 479 0.43 -13.97 3.74
CA ALA A 479 -0.07 -14.99 4.66
C ALA A 479 0.89 -15.19 5.85
N SER A 480 2.19 -15.31 5.58
CA SER A 480 3.23 -15.45 6.60
C SER A 480 3.29 -14.23 7.52
N TYR A 481 3.27 -13.02 6.95
CA TYR A 481 3.23 -11.75 7.68
C TYR A 481 2.02 -11.68 8.62
N LEU A 482 0.82 -11.99 8.11
CA LEU A 482 -0.44 -11.91 8.85
C LEU A 482 -0.53 -12.90 10.01
N ILE A 483 0.09 -14.09 9.88
CA ILE A 483 0.14 -15.09 10.96
C ILE A 483 0.94 -14.57 12.17
N ARG A 484 2.02 -13.81 11.95
CA ARG A 484 2.80 -13.17 13.03
C ARG A 484 2.19 -11.88 13.54
N ASN A 485 1.67 -11.04 12.64
CA ASN A 485 1.31 -9.64 12.94
C ASN A 485 -0.18 -9.44 13.26
N GLY A 486 -1.06 -10.42 13.00
CA GLY A 486 -2.50 -10.37 13.27
C GLY A 486 -3.31 -9.33 12.47
N SER A 487 -2.65 -8.43 11.73
CA SER A 487 -3.25 -7.32 10.98
C SER A 487 -2.31 -6.91 9.85
N ARG A 488 -2.86 -6.47 8.70
CA ARG A 488 -2.10 -5.68 7.71
C ARG A 488 -2.07 -4.18 8.03
N PHE A 489 -2.83 -3.73 9.02
CA PHE A 489 -2.99 -2.33 9.43
C PHE A 489 -2.40 -2.08 10.82
N HIS A 490 -1.50 -1.11 10.92
CA HIS A 490 -0.73 -0.81 12.12
C HIS A 490 -0.79 0.67 12.48
N PHE A 491 -0.71 0.97 13.77
CA PHE A 491 -0.98 2.30 14.32
C PHE A 491 -0.06 2.58 15.50
N SER A 492 0.47 3.80 15.57
CA SER A 492 1.18 4.34 16.75
C SER A 492 0.31 4.52 18.00
N HIS A 493 -1.01 4.47 17.86
CA HIS A 493 -1.96 4.82 18.92
C HIS A 493 -2.93 3.66 19.20
N ASN A 494 -3.31 3.53 20.48
CA ASN A 494 -4.38 2.65 20.91
C ASN A 494 -5.76 3.31 20.69
N PHE A 495 -6.80 2.48 20.57
CA PHE A 495 -8.17 2.94 20.30
C PHE A 495 -9.16 2.31 21.29
N SER A 496 -9.95 3.16 21.95
CA SER A 496 -11.09 2.76 22.76
C SER A 496 -12.38 3.03 22.00
N TYR A 497 -13.41 2.19 22.19
CA TYR A 497 -14.75 2.50 21.73
C TYR A 497 -15.47 3.32 22.82
N VAL A 498 -15.97 4.49 22.45
CA VAL A 498 -16.89 5.27 23.30
C VAL A 498 -18.31 4.85 22.93
N ASP A 499 -19.14 4.50 23.92
CA ASP A 499 -20.57 4.37 23.69
C ASP A 499 -21.18 5.76 23.54
N ILE A 500 -21.65 6.05 22.33
CA ILE A 500 -22.31 7.30 21.96
C ILE A 500 -23.62 7.47 22.73
N GLY A 501 -24.32 6.37 23.08
CA GLY A 501 -25.53 6.42 23.89
C GLY A 501 -25.26 6.97 25.29
N SER A 502 -24.30 6.37 26.00
CA SER A 502 -23.86 6.83 27.33
C SER A 502 -23.25 8.24 27.31
N PHE A 503 -22.48 8.57 26.28
CA PHE A 503 -21.86 9.90 26.12
C PHE A 503 -22.91 11.00 25.95
N PHE A 504 -23.89 10.82 25.05
CA PHE A 504 -24.97 11.80 24.91
C PHE A 504 -25.89 11.82 26.13
N LYS A 505 -26.10 10.70 26.85
CA LYS A 505 -26.97 10.71 28.03
C LYS A 505 -26.51 11.68 29.11
N ALA A 506 -25.20 11.73 29.38
CA ALA A 506 -24.62 12.67 30.34
C ALA A 506 -24.64 14.14 29.85
N ILE A 507 -24.78 14.36 28.53
CA ILE A 507 -24.83 15.70 27.93
C ILE A 507 -26.29 16.17 27.72
N GLN A 508 -27.26 15.26 27.57
CA GLN A 508 -28.69 15.57 27.52
C GLN A 508 -29.24 16.12 28.84
N GLU A 509 -28.54 15.88 29.96
CA GLU A 509 -28.88 16.49 31.26
C GLU A 509 -28.48 17.98 31.32
N ASP A 510 -27.53 18.42 30.48
CA ASP A 510 -27.09 19.82 30.35
C ASP A 510 -27.61 20.53 29.07
N LEU A 511 -27.99 19.79 28.01
CA LEU A 511 -28.46 20.35 26.74
C LEU A 511 -29.99 20.20 26.55
N ASN A 512 -30.71 21.30 26.76
CA ASN A 512 -32.07 21.49 26.25
C ASN A 512 -32.06 21.60 24.71
N ILE A 513 -32.03 20.46 24.02
CA ILE A 513 -32.29 20.39 22.57
C ILE A 513 -33.80 20.51 22.36
N SER A 514 -34.31 21.73 22.28
CA SER A 514 -35.64 22.00 21.72
C SER A 514 -35.59 21.88 20.20
N ALA A 515 -36.39 21.00 19.62
CA ALA A 515 -36.69 21.02 18.19
C ALA A 515 -37.93 21.89 17.96
N ASP A 516 -37.87 22.76 16.95
CA ASP A 516 -39.01 23.54 16.46
C ASP A 516 -40.08 22.60 15.87
N GLU A 517 -41.33 23.05 15.76
CA GLU A 517 -42.46 22.20 15.33
C GLU A 517 -42.27 21.59 13.91
N ASP A 518 -41.44 22.21 13.06
CA ASP A 518 -41.06 21.73 11.73
C ASP A 518 -39.95 20.65 11.73
N GLY A 519 -39.48 20.20 12.89
CA GLY A 519 -38.59 19.03 13.02
C GLY A 519 -37.14 19.22 12.55
N SER A 520 -36.69 20.46 12.40
CA SER A 520 -35.27 20.78 12.17
C SER A 520 -34.51 20.73 13.50
N VAL A 521 -33.39 20.00 13.52
CA VAL A 521 -32.54 19.85 14.72
C VAL A 521 -31.30 20.76 14.59
N PHE A 522 -31.05 21.56 15.63
CA PHE A 522 -29.81 22.30 15.85
C PHE A 522 -28.85 21.52 16.75
#